data_AF-A0A9D6NZI0-F1
#
_entry.id   AF-A0A9D6NZI0-F1
#
_cell.length_a   1.000
_cell.length_b   1.000
_cell.length_c   1.000
_cell.angle_alpha   90.00
_cell.angle_beta   90.00
_cell.angle_gamma   90.00
#
_symmetry.space_group_name_H-M   'P 1'
#
loop_
_entity.id
_entity.type
_entity.pdbx_description
1 polymer ?
#
loop_
_entity_poly.entity_id
_entity_poly.type
_entity_poly.pdbx_seq_one_letter_code
_entity_poly.pdbx_strand_id
1 'polypeptide(L)'
;MKNKEAQVGLDDLKAAARAEQWDVVDENLPALAKEKMVADWAVGEGVNEEDSNIRDLAVSITEKSRQPLTEEQEEKLRSLMSGDPNQFVQFRAAFALFNRGDRSEEVIAKIQEAARDEDVEETAEDYLLQLDK
;
A
#
# COMPACT_ATOMS: atom_id res chain seq x y z
N MET A 1 9.66 -36.27 0.37
CA MET A 1 9.00 -35.21 1.17
C MET A 1 9.28 -33.91 0.45
N LYS A 2 8.26 -33.22 -0.07
CA LYS A 2 8.45 -31.85 -0.56
C LYS A 2 8.70 -30.99 0.68
N ASN A 3 9.85 -30.33 0.76
CA ASN A 3 10.03 -29.25 1.73
C ASN A 3 8.89 -28.26 1.48
N LYS A 4 7.99 -28.12 2.45
CA LYS A 4 7.13 -26.93 2.50
C LYS A 4 8.10 -25.79 2.78
N GLU A 5 8.37 -24.98 1.77
CA GLU A 5 8.98 -23.67 1.98
C GLU A 5 8.20 -22.99 3.12
N ALA A 6 8.93 -22.46 4.10
CA ALA A 6 8.31 -21.74 5.19
C ALA A 6 7.53 -20.57 4.56
N GLN A 7 6.22 -20.54 4.79
CA GLN A 7 5.37 -19.49 4.25
C GLN A 7 5.74 -18.18 4.94
N VAL A 8 6.23 -17.20 4.17
CA VAL A 8 6.54 -15.84 4.66
C VAL A 8 5.26 -15.27 5.29
N GLY A 9 5.36 -14.85 6.54
CA GLY A 9 4.25 -14.27 7.30
C GLY A 9 4.32 -12.74 7.39
N LEU A 10 3.32 -12.15 8.04
CA LEU A 10 3.27 -10.69 8.25
C LEU A 10 4.47 -10.17 9.05
N ASP A 11 4.94 -10.92 10.04
CA ASP A 11 6.11 -10.50 10.85
C ASP A 11 7.41 -10.54 10.03
N ASP A 12 7.53 -11.48 9.08
CA ASP A 12 8.64 -11.51 8.14
C ASP A 12 8.60 -10.31 7.19
N LEU A 13 7.40 -9.94 6.69
CA LEU A 13 7.23 -8.73 5.88
C LEU A 13 7.57 -7.45 6.66
N LYS A 14 7.14 -7.34 7.91
CA LYS A 14 7.50 -6.21 8.78
C LYS A 14 9.01 -6.13 8.98
N ALA A 15 9.68 -7.27 9.18
CA ALA A 15 11.13 -7.31 9.32
C ALA A 15 11.84 -6.90 8.02
N ALA A 16 11.38 -7.40 6.87
CA ALA A 16 11.89 -7.04 5.55
C ALA A 16 11.72 -5.55 5.26
N ALA A 17 10.53 -4.97 5.50
CA ALA A 17 10.27 -3.55 5.30
C ALA A 17 11.17 -2.65 6.18
N ARG A 18 11.37 -3.02 7.45
CA ARG A 18 12.31 -2.29 8.34
C ARG A 18 13.76 -2.39 7.86
N ALA A 19 14.11 -3.48 7.20
CA ALA A 19 15.43 -3.69 6.61
C ALA A 19 15.53 -3.18 5.17
N GLU A 20 14.50 -2.49 4.65
CA GLU A 20 14.42 -1.97 3.28
C GLU A 20 14.61 -3.07 2.21
N GLN A 21 14.24 -4.30 2.53
CA GLN A 21 14.27 -5.44 1.62
C GLN A 21 12.99 -5.51 0.78
N TRP A 22 12.74 -4.46 -0.01
CA TRP A 22 11.50 -4.31 -0.77
C TRP A 22 11.26 -5.41 -1.81
N ASP A 23 12.32 -5.99 -2.38
CA ASP A 23 12.19 -7.17 -3.25
C ASP A 23 11.48 -8.35 -2.55
N VAL A 24 11.81 -8.59 -1.28
CA VAL A 24 11.19 -9.64 -0.47
C VAL A 24 9.74 -9.28 -0.16
N VAL A 25 9.48 -8.00 0.11
CA VAL A 25 8.13 -7.51 0.34
C VAL A 25 7.27 -7.72 -0.90
N ASP A 26 7.70 -7.21 -2.05
CA ASP A 26 6.93 -7.23 -3.29
C ASP A 26 6.66 -8.64 -3.82
N GLU A 27 7.59 -9.57 -3.65
CA GLU A 27 7.39 -10.98 -4.03
C GLU A 27 6.26 -11.65 -3.21
N ASN A 28 6.14 -11.31 -1.93
CA ASN A 28 5.26 -12.02 -0.98
C ASN A 28 3.94 -11.28 -0.71
N LEU A 29 3.91 -9.97 -0.89
CA LEU A 29 2.80 -9.09 -0.57
C LEU A 29 1.48 -9.48 -1.29
N PRO A 30 1.45 -9.82 -2.60
CA PRO A 30 0.21 -10.14 -3.29
C PRO A 30 -0.53 -11.37 -2.73
N ALA A 31 0.19 -12.31 -2.10
CA ALA A 31 -0.41 -13.46 -1.44
C ALA A 31 -0.97 -13.06 -0.08
N LEU A 32 -0.16 -12.40 0.76
CA LEU A 32 -0.52 -12.02 2.13
C LEU A 32 -1.61 -10.95 2.20
N ALA A 33 -1.65 -9.99 1.27
CA ALA A 33 -2.66 -8.92 1.28
C ALA A 33 -4.11 -9.42 1.06
N LYS A 34 -4.28 -10.66 0.61
CA LYS A 34 -5.60 -11.32 0.48
C LYS A 34 -6.12 -11.84 1.81
N GLU A 35 -5.24 -12.04 2.79
CA GLU A 35 -5.60 -12.56 4.10
C GLU A 35 -6.26 -11.47 4.93
N LYS A 36 -7.49 -11.75 5.41
CA LYS A 36 -8.27 -10.77 6.15
C LYS A 36 -7.52 -10.21 7.36
N MET A 37 -6.83 -11.06 8.11
CA MET A 37 -6.07 -10.61 9.30
C MET A 37 -4.92 -9.64 8.96
N VAL A 38 -4.29 -9.82 7.80
CA VAL A 38 -3.21 -8.95 7.31
C VAL A 38 -3.79 -7.61 6.87
N ALA A 39 -4.90 -7.63 6.13
CA ALA A 39 -5.60 -6.42 5.74
C ALA A 39 -6.16 -5.64 6.95
N ASP A 40 -6.76 -6.33 7.92
CA ASP A 40 -7.29 -5.73 9.16
C ASP A 40 -6.15 -5.05 9.95
N TRP A 41 -4.99 -5.72 10.09
CA TRP A 41 -3.82 -5.13 10.73
C TRP A 41 -3.35 -3.86 10.02
N ALA A 42 -3.28 -3.89 8.69
CA ALA A 42 -2.76 -2.79 7.90
C ALA A 42 -3.55 -1.49 8.14
N VAL A 43 -4.88 -1.53 8.02
CA VAL A 43 -5.73 -0.34 8.19
C VAL A 43 -6.08 0.01 9.63
N GLY A 44 -5.85 -0.90 10.58
CA GLY A 44 -6.06 -0.66 12.00
C GLY A 44 -4.80 -0.14 12.71
N GLU A 45 -3.72 -0.92 12.66
CA GLU A 45 -2.49 -0.68 13.41
C GLU A 45 -1.37 -0.15 12.52
N GLY A 46 -1.13 -0.79 11.37
CA GLY A 46 0.04 -0.53 10.53
C GLY A 46 0.14 0.92 10.04
N VAL A 47 -0.98 1.52 9.65
CA VAL A 47 -1.07 2.94 9.23
C VAL A 47 -0.77 3.97 10.34
N ASN A 48 -0.61 3.53 11.58
CA ASN A 48 -0.32 4.38 12.74
C ASN A 48 1.08 4.16 13.32
N GLU A 49 1.89 3.28 12.72
CA GLU A 49 3.24 2.99 13.20
C GLU A 49 4.18 4.20 13.05
N GLU A 50 5.13 4.35 13.98
CA GLU A 50 6.12 5.44 13.93
C GLU A 50 7.09 5.27 12.75
N ASP A 51 7.42 4.03 12.43
CA ASP A 51 8.31 3.67 11.33
C ASP A 51 7.61 3.86 9.98
N SER A 52 8.18 4.71 9.13
CA SER A 52 7.60 5.02 7.83
C SER A 52 7.58 3.83 6.88
N ASN A 53 8.55 2.91 6.97
CA ASN A 53 8.57 1.71 6.12
C ASN A 53 7.45 0.75 6.52
N ILE A 54 7.08 0.72 7.81
CA ILE A 54 5.92 -0.05 8.27
C ILE A 54 4.61 0.60 7.81
N ARG A 55 4.51 1.93 7.84
CA ARG A 55 3.34 2.62 7.27
C ARG A 55 3.24 2.40 5.76
N ASP A 56 4.35 2.43 5.04
CA ASP A 56 4.39 2.14 3.59
C ASP A 56 3.91 0.70 3.33
N LEU A 57 4.45 -0.28 4.05
CA LEU A 57 3.97 -1.67 3.99
C LEU A 57 2.47 -1.76 4.26
N ALA A 58 1.96 -1.08 5.29
CA ALA A 58 0.54 -1.11 5.63
C ALA A 58 -0.34 -0.53 4.51
N VAL A 59 0.06 0.58 3.92
CA VAL A 59 -0.71 1.19 2.83
C VAL A 59 -0.59 0.35 1.55
N SER A 60 0.57 -0.28 1.29
CA SER A 60 0.77 -1.24 0.21
C SER A 60 -0.10 -2.51 0.37
N ILE A 61 -0.23 -3.06 1.58
CA ILE A 61 -1.20 -4.13 1.88
C ILE A 61 -2.62 -3.65 1.57
N THR A 62 -2.96 -2.43 2.00
CA THR A 62 -4.29 -1.86 1.81
C THR A 62 -4.59 -1.67 0.32
N GLU A 63 -3.63 -1.20 -0.47
CA GLU A 63 -3.72 -1.08 -1.93
C GLU A 63 -4.06 -2.41 -2.60
N LYS A 64 -3.34 -3.48 -2.24
CA LYS A 64 -3.50 -4.82 -2.84
C LYS A 64 -4.68 -5.62 -2.27
N SER A 65 -5.22 -5.19 -1.14
CA SER A 65 -6.36 -5.83 -0.48
C SER A 65 -7.69 -5.42 -1.13
N ARG A 66 -8.60 -6.39 -1.26
CA ARG A 66 -10.00 -6.18 -1.66
C ARG A 66 -10.96 -6.11 -0.49
N GLN A 67 -10.45 -6.10 0.75
CA GLN A 67 -11.31 -5.96 1.91
C GLN A 67 -11.96 -4.56 1.90
N PRO A 68 -13.27 -4.47 2.19
CA PRO A 68 -13.94 -3.18 2.28
C PRO A 68 -13.38 -2.38 3.45
N LEU A 69 -13.35 -1.06 3.30
CA LEU A 69 -12.95 -0.13 4.35
C LEU A 69 -14.19 0.51 4.98
N THR A 70 -14.06 0.90 6.25
CA THR A 70 -14.98 1.84 6.87
C THR A 70 -14.69 3.27 6.38
N GLU A 71 -15.65 4.17 6.55
CA GLU A 71 -15.47 5.60 6.25
C GLU A 71 -14.26 6.19 7.00
N GLU A 72 -14.11 5.85 8.28
CA GLU A 72 -12.94 6.26 9.09
C GLU A 72 -11.60 5.77 8.51
N GLN A 73 -11.57 4.55 7.98
CA GLN A 73 -10.37 4.00 7.36
C GLN A 73 -10.06 4.68 6.02
N GLU A 74 -11.08 5.04 5.24
CA GLU A 74 -10.90 5.83 4.01
C GLU A 74 -10.43 7.26 4.33
N GLU A 75 -11.00 7.90 5.35
CA GLU A 75 -10.54 9.21 5.84
C GLU A 75 -9.08 9.15 6.32
N LYS A 76 -8.68 8.07 7.00
CA LYS A 76 -7.28 7.86 7.38
C LYS A 76 -6.37 7.77 6.16
N LEU A 77 -6.76 7.06 5.10
CA LEU A 77 -5.98 7.03 3.85
C LEU A 77 -5.85 8.42 3.21
N ARG A 78 -6.93 9.23 3.20
CA ARG A 78 -6.87 10.63 2.71
C ARG A 78 -5.90 11.47 3.53
N SER A 79 -5.90 11.29 4.85
CA SER A 79 -4.96 11.98 5.75
C SER A 79 -3.50 11.58 5.47
N LEU A 80 -3.24 10.28 5.25
CA LEU A 80 -1.89 9.81 4.89
C LEU A 80 -1.45 10.37 3.53
N MET A 81 -2.33 10.31 2.53
CA MET A 81 -2.09 10.84 1.17
C MET A 81 -1.67 12.32 1.18
N SER A 82 -2.25 13.11 2.07
CA SER A 82 -2.04 14.56 2.13
C SER A 82 -0.95 15.01 3.10
N GLY A 83 -0.58 14.18 4.08
CA GLY A 83 0.18 14.65 5.24
C GLY A 83 1.22 13.70 5.82
N ASP A 84 1.40 12.48 5.31
CA ASP A 84 2.47 11.60 5.81
C ASP A 84 3.85 12.19 5.48
N PRO A 85 4.82 12.20 6.42
CA PRO A 85 6.16 12.71 6.12
C PRO A 85 6.93 11.87 5.08
N ASN A 86 6.55 10.61 4.86
CA ASN A 86 7.15 9.77 3.83
C ASN A 86 6.32 9.83 2.54
N GLN A 87 6.95 10.26 1.44
CA GLN A 87 6.30 10.41 0.13
C GLN A 87 5.73 9.10 -0.42
N PHE A 88 6.38 7.96 -0.17
CA PHE A 88 5.91 6.66 -0.67
C PHE A 88 4.61 6.28 0.02
N VAL A 89 4.45 6.59 1.31
CA VAL A 89 3.17 6.43 2.03
C VAL A 89 2.08 7.27 1.36
N GLN A 90 2.39 8.51 0.96
CA GLN A 90 1.43 9.37 0.27
C GLN A 90 1.01 8.77 -1.09
N PHE A 91 1.96 8.30 -1.88
CA PHE A 91 1.71 7.70 -3.19
C PHE A 91 0.90 6.42 -3.08
N ARG A 92 1.30 5.49 -2.19
CA ARG A 92 0.55 4.25 -1.95
C ARG A 92 -0.85 4.52 -1.43
N ALA A 93 -1.07 5.59 -0.66
CA ALA A 93 -2.40 5.95 -0.18
C ALA A 93 -3.30 6.41 -1.31
N ALA A 94 -2.76 7.18 -2.26
CA ALA A 94 -3.47 7.56 -3.47
C ALA A 94 -3.84 6.34 -4.33
N PHE A 95 -2.91 5.39 -4.52
CA PHE A 95 -3.18 4.13 -5.22
C PHE A 95 -4.28 3.31 -4.52
N ALA A 96 -4.25 3.22 -3.19
CA ALA A 96 -5.24 2.50 -2.40
C ALA A 96 -6.65 3.12 -2.50
N LEU A 97 -6.74 4.46 -2.48
CA LEU A 97 -7.99 5.20 -2.69
C LEU A 97 -8.52 5.02 -4.12
N PHE A 98 -7.64 5.11 -5.12
CA PHE A 98 -8.02 4.89 -6.51
C PHE A 98 -8.52 3.47 -6.76
N ASN A 99 -7.86 2.44 -6.23
CA ASN A 99 -8.35 1.06 -6.32
C ASN A 99 -9.76 0.88 -5.76
N ARG A 100 -10.20 1.77 -4.87
CA ARG A 100 -11.52 1.75 -4.22
C ARG A 100 -12.55 2.64 -4.91
N GLY A 101 -12.20 3.22 -6.05
CA GLY A 101 -13.11 4.01 -6.88
C GLY A 101 -13.05 5.51 -6.62
N ASP A 102 -12.15 5.98 -5.75
CA ASP A 102 -11.92 7.42 -5.63
C ASP A 102 -11.22 7.95 -6.88
N ARG A 103 -11.89 8.88 -7.57
CA ARG A 103 -11.39 9.56 -8.79
C ARG A 103 -11.33 11.08 -8.59
N SER A 104 -11.26 11.54 -7.35
CA SER A 104 -11.11 12.97 -7.05
C SER A 104 -9.83 13.53 -7.67
N GLU A 105 -9.87 14.83 -7.97
CA GLU A 105 -8.73 15.55 -8.54
C GLU A 105 -7.47 15.43 -7.67
N GLU A 106 -7.62 15.42 -6.35
CA GLU A 106 -6.52 15.28 -5.40
C GLU A 106 -5.84 13.90 -5.50
N VAL A 107 -6.62 12.82 -5.58
CA VAL A 107 -6.08 11.45 -5.76
C VAL A 107 -5.37 11.35 -7.10
N ILE A 108 -5.99 11.82 -8.18
CA ILE A 108 -5.39 11.78 -9.53
C ILE A 108 -4.10 12.61 -9.57
N ALA A 109 -4.09 13.81 -8.99
CA ALA A 109 -2.91 14.67 -8.94
C ALA A 109 -1.76 14.01 -8.17
N LYS A 110 -2.04 13.33 -7.06
CA LYS A 110 -1.02 12.59 -6.31
C LYS A 110 -0.46 11.39 -7.10
N ILE A 111 -1.29 10.72 -7.89
CA ILE A 111 -0.83 9.66 -8.80
C ILE A 111 0.03 10.25 -9.94
N GLN A 112 -0.34 11.41 -10.50
CA GLN A 112 0.49 12.11 -11.49
C GLN A 112 1.83 12.59 -10.93
N GLU A 113 1.88 12.92 -9.64
CA GLU A 113 3.13 13.21 -8.93
C GLU A 113 3.98 11.95 -8.79
N ALA A 114 3.38 10.83 -8.39
CA ALA A 114 4.06 9.53 -8.29
C ALA A 114 4.62 9.06 -9.64
N ALA A 115 3.97 9.38 -10.76
CA ALA A 115 4.47 9.08 -12.12
C ALA A 115 5.76 9.83 -12.50
N ARG A 116 6.33 10.65 -11.62
CA ARG A 116 7.62 11.33 -11.82
C ARG A 116 8.70 10.80 -10.87
N ASP A 117 8.37 9.82 -10.04
CA ASP A 117 9.27 9.18 -9.10
C ASP A 117 9.67 7.81 -9.64
N GLU A 118 10.98 7.60 -9.86
CA GLU A 118 11.52 6.43 -10.57
C GLU A 118 11.14 5.10 -9.92
N ASP A 119 10.91 5.07 -8.60
CA ASP A 119 10.61 3.84 -7.86
C ASP A 119 9.13 3.41 -8.01
N VAL A 120 8.24 4.35 -8.35
CA VAL A 120 6.79 4.08 -8.44
C VAL A 120 6.16 4.51 -9.77
N GLU A 121 6.96 4.99 -10.73
CA GLU A 121 6.53 5.49 -12.04
C GLU A 121 5.63 4.48 -12.76
N GLU A 122 6.11 3.24 -12.97
CA GLU A 122 5.36 2.21 -13.69
C GLU A 122 4.01 1.91 -13.03
N THR A 123 3.98 1.83 -11.69
CA THR A 123 2.72 1.62 -10.96
C THR A 123 1.76 2.79 -11.17
N ALA A 124 2.27 4.03 -11.07
CA ALA A 124 1.45 5.22 -11.23
C ALA A 124 0.88 5.33 -12.65
N GLU A 125 1.68 5.03 -13.67
CA GLU A 125 1.22 4.99 -15.07
C GLU A 125 0.10 3.97 -15.27
N ASP A 126 0.23 2.77 -14.71
CA ASP A 126 -0.81 1.73 -14.74
C ASP A 126 -2.14 2.19 -14.15
N TYR A 127 -2.11 3.03 -13.12
CA TYR A 127 -3.30 3.67 -12.56
C TYR A 127 -3.89 4.73 -13.48
N LEU A 128 -3.06 5.60 -14.04
CA LEU A 128 -3.50 6.67 -14.94
C LEU A 128 -4.13 6.10 -16.22
N LEU A 129 -3.60 4.99 -16.76
CA LEU A 129 -4.17 4.29 -17.91
C LEU A 129 -5.59 3.73 -17.67
N GLN A 130 -6.03 3.64 -16.41
CA GLN A 130 -7.41 3.24 -16.08
C GLN A 130 -8.41 4.39 -16.17
N LEU A 131 -7.96 5.64 -16.26
CA LEU A 131 -8.84 6.81 -16.45
C LEU A 131 -9.38 6.92 -17.87
N ASP A 132 -8.66 6.36 -18.85
CA ASP A 132 -9.02 6.41 -20.27
C ASP A 132 -9.97 5.28 -20.70
N LYS A 133 -10.41 4.40 -19.78
CA LYS A 133 -11.24 3.22 -20.03
C LYS A 133 -12.69 3.43 -19.59
#